data_AF-A0A8I1LA62-F1
#
_entry.id   AF-A0A8I1LA62-F1
#
_cell.length_a   1.000
_cell.length_b   1.000
_cell.length_c   1.000
_cell.angle_alpha   90.00
_cell.angle_beta   90.00
_cell.angle_gamma   90.00
#
_symmetry.space_group_name_H-M   'P 1'
#
loop_
_entity.id
_entity.type
_entity.pdbx_description
1 polymer ?
#
loop_
_entity_poly.entity_id
_entity_poly.type
_entity_poly.pdbx_seq_one_letter_code
_entity_poly.pdbx_strand_id
1 'polypeptide(L)'
;MNAPILENQTALYSERQIVDLIRRYEPFHATLDDGSFSVAISRYVPMVCTAIHDGNRVREMYKDALLVTDEERLFEEDPHTGEIARNFAISLIVHDSRYTGDLNRTPEACIYDEAWGKKYGGGH
;
A
#
# COMPACT_ATOMS: atom_id res chain seq x y z
N MET A 1 -23.19 -12.93 18.43
CA MET A 1 -21.97 -13.76 18.38
C MET A 1 -20.87 -12.86 17.83
N ASN A 2 -19.98 -12.39 18.70
CA ASN A 2 -18.89 -11.52 18.31
C ASN A 2 -17.85 -12.39 17.61
N ALA A 3 -17.62 -12.14 16.32
CA ALA A 3 -16.46 -12.70 15.63
C ALA A 3 -15.22 -12.22 16.40
N PRO A 4 -14.24 -13.10 16.68
CA PRO A 4 -13.01 -12.68 17.33
C PRO A 4 -12.36 -11.62 16.45
N ILE A 5 -12.06 -10.47 17.05
CA ILE A 5 -11.14 -9.51 16.47
C ILE A 5 -9.84 -10.30 16.28
N LEU A 6 -9.42 -10.50 15.03
CA LEU A 6 -8.15 -11.12 14.67
C LEU A 6 -7.02 -10.15 15.06
N GLU A 7 -6.81 -9.99 16.37
CA GLU A 7 -5.58 -9.46 16.91
C GLU A 7 -4.52 -10.56 16.85
N ASN A 8 -3.39 -10.20 16.22
CA ASN A 8 -2.12 -10.92 16.13
C ASN A 8 -1.84 -11.80 14.91
N GLN A 9 -0.89 -11.27 14.13
CA GLN A 9 -0.12 -11.84 13.03
C GLN A 9 -0.77 -11.73 11.66
N THR A 10 -0.49 -10.60 11.00
CA THR A 10 -0.64 -10.51 9.55
C THR A 10 0.31 -11.53 8.91
N ALA A 11 -0.24 -12.65 8.46
CA ALA A 11 0.56 -13.66 7.76
C ALA A 11 0.94 -13.14 6.37
N LEU A 12 2.10 -13.59 5.88
CA LEU A 12 2.59 -13.29 4.54
C LEU A 12 1.93 -14.25 3.54
N TYR A 13 1.35 -13.70 2.49
CA TYR A 13 0.69 -14.46 1.42
C TYR A 13 1.25 -14.01 0.08
N SER A 14 1.40 -14.95 -0.84
CA SER A 14 1.57 -14.60 -2.26
C SER A 14 0.30 -13.98 -2.82
N GLU A 15 0.44 -13.22 -3.91
CA GLU A 15 -0.68 -12.64 -4.66
C GLU A 15 -1.74 -13.71 -5.00
N ARG A 16 -1.28 -14.88 -5.45
CA ARG A 16 -2.16 -16.00 -5.81
C ARG A 16 -3.01 -16.46 -4.63
N GLN A 17 -2.44 -16.60 -3.44
CA GLN A 17 -3.19 -17.03 -2.27
C GLN A 17 -4.22 -15.96 -1.85
N ILE A 18 -3.86 -14.67 -1.91
CA ILE A 18 -4.79 -13.56 -1.64
C ILE A 18 -5.97 -13.62 -2.63
N VAL A 19 -5.70 -13.75 -3.93
CA VAL A 19 -6.73 -13.84 -4.96
C VAL A 19 -7.63 -15.08 -4.78
N ASP A 20 -7.04 -16.21 -4.41
CA ASP A 20 -7.80 -17.44 -4.16
C ASP A 20 -8.75 -17.31 -2.95
N LEU A 21 -8.32 -16.63 -1.87
CA LEU A 21 -9.19 -16.31 -0.72
C LEU A 21 -10.34 -15.37 -1.12
N ILE A 22 -10.05 -14.34 -1.91
CA ILE A 22 -11.07 -13.40 -2.43
C ILE A 22 -12.11 -14.14 -3.26
N ARG A 23 -11.68 -15.03 -4.17
CA ARG A 23 -12.58 -15.82 -5.04
C ARG A 23 -13.48 -16.77 -4.26
N ARG A 24 -13.04 -17.24 -3.10
CA ARG A 24 -13.82 -18.13 -2.23
C ARG A 24 -14.71 -17.40 -1.24
N TYR A 25 -14.68 -16.05 -1.25
CA TYR A 25 -15.36 -15.23 -0.26
C TYR A 25 -14.95 -15.55 1.18
N GLU A 26 -13.71 -16.01 1.38
CA GLU A 26 -13.18 -16.30 2.71
C GLU A 26 -12.69 -14.99 3.36
N PRO A 27 -13.03 -14.71 4.63
CA PRO A 27 -12.43 -13.60 5.39
C PRO A 27 -10.96 -13.87 5.72
N PHE A 28 -10.11 -12.85 5.63
CA PHE A 28 -8.69 -12.96 5.90
C PHE A 28 -8.05 -11.60 6.24
N HIS A 29 -6.82 -11.66 6.74
CA HIS A 29 -5.90 -10.52 6.84
C HIS A 29 -4.54 -11.01 6.37
N ALA A 30 -3.99 -10.38 5.34
CA ALA A 30 -2.73 -10.76 4.73
C ALA A 30 -1.87 -9.52 4.43
N THR A 31 -0.57 -9.71 4.47
CA THR A 31 0.42 -8.82 3.86
C THR A 31 0.98 -9.56 2.66
N LEU A 32 1.15 -8.88 1.53
CA LEU A 32 1.82 -9.49 0.37
C LEU A 32 3.21 -9.97 0.81
N ASP A 33 3.70 -11.08 0.27
CA ASP A 33 4.98 -11.69 0.66
C ASP A 33 6.19 -10.77 0.53
N ASP A 34 6.15 -9.79 -0.37
CA ASP A 34 7.14 -8.71 -0.50
C ASP A 34 6.90 -7.50 0.43
N GLY A 35 5.82 -7.54 1.21
CA GLY A 35 5.39 -6.54 2.17
C GLY A 35 4.89 -5.22 1.58
N SER A 36 4.61 -5.13 0.28
CA SER A 36 4.19 -3.87 -0.37
C SER A 36 2.87 -3.33 0.11
N PHE A 37 1.93 -4.21 0.46
CA PHE A 37 0.65 -3.81 1.03
C PHE A 37 0.09 -4.88 1.96
N SER A 38 -0.82 -4.46 2.83
CA SER A 38 -1.73 -5.34 3.57
C SER A 38 -3.14 -5.21 3.01
N VAL A 39 -3.86 -6.32 2.99
CA VAL A 39 -5.28 -6.39 2.66
C VAL A 39 -6.01 -7.17 3.75
N ALA A 40 -7.15 -6.67 4.16
CA ALA A 40 -8.02 -7.37 5.11
C ALA A 40 -9.46 -7.35 4.62
N ILE A 41 -10.11 -8.51 4.68
CA ILE A 41 -11.53 -8.70 4.43
C ILE A 41 -12.11 -9.41 5.65
N SER A 42 -12.87 -8.69 6.48
CA SER A 42 -13.64 -9.30 7.58
C SER A 42 -15.06 -9.67 7.15
N ARG A 43 -15.61 -8.94 6.17
CA ARG A 43 -16.93 -9.17 5.58
C ARG A 43 -17.01 -8.53 4.19
N TYR A 44 -17.61 -9.24 3.23
CA TYR A 44 -17.85 -8.71 1.89
C TYR A 44 -19.01 -7.71 1.90
N VAL A 45 -18.70 -6.48 1.51
CA VAL A 45 -19.63 -5.34 1.40
C VAL A 45 -19.30 -4.57 0.12
N PRO A 46 -20.22 -3.79 -0.46
CA PRO A 46 -19.96 -3.02 -1.69
C PRO A 46 -19.15 -1.74 -1.40
N MET A 47 -18.09 -1.84 -0.61
CA MET A 47 -17.23 -0.72 -0.22
C MET A 47 -15.83 -1.24 0.11
N VAL A 48 -14.82 -0.62 -0.49
CA VAL A 48 -13.40 -0.87 -0.24
C VAL A 48 -12.78 0.43 0.24
N CYS A 49 -12.09 0.39 1.38
CA CYS A 49 -11.30 1.53 1.86
C CYS A 49 -9.83 1.30 1.52
N THR A 50 -9.16 2.31 0.99
CA THR A 50 -7.75 2.22 0.61
C THR A 50 -6.95 3.34 1.26
N ALA A 51 -5.83 3.01 1.87
CA ALA A 51 -4.80 3.95 2.31
C ALA A 51 -3.58 3.76 1.41
N ILE A 52 -3.59 4.45 0.26
CA ILE A 52 -2.61 4.25 -0.81
C ILE A 52 -1.30 5.04 -0.62
N HIS A 53 -1.27 5.97 0.34
CA HIS A 53 -0.11 6.81 0.69
C HIS A 53 0.22 6.70 2.20
N ASP A 54 -0.15 5.61 2.88
CA ASP A 54 0.17 5.38 4.31
C ASP A 54 1.66 5.07 4.52
N GLY A 55 2.27 4.44 3.53
CA GLY A 55 3.61 3.89 3.57
C GLY A 55 4.69 4.85 3.11
N ASN A 56 5.85 4.76 3.75
CA ASN A 56 7.05 5.50 3.37
C ASN A 56 8.22 4.56 2.99
N ARG A 57 7.95 3.25 2.83
CA ARG A 57 8.99 2.24 2.58
C ARG A 57 9.54 2.36 1.16
N VAL A 58 10.86 2.29 1.01
CA VAL A 58 11.53 2.18 -0.29
C VAL A 58 12.38 0.93 -0.28
N ARG A 59 12.15 0.04 -1.26
CA ARG A 59 12.98 -1.16 -1.42
C ARG A 59 14.40 -0.77 -1.81
N GLU A 60 15.37 -1.56 -1.39
CA GLU A 60 16.79 -1.26 -1.61
C GLU A 60 17.11 -0.97 -3.08
N MET A 61 16.53 -1.73 -4.00
CA MET A 61 16.73 -1.56 -5.45
C MET A 61 16.27 -0.22 -6.02
N TYR A 62 15.45 0.55 -5.29
CA TYR A 62 14.93 1.84 -5.73
C TYR A 62 15.60 3.03 -5.02
N LYS A 63 16.37 2.81 -3.95
CA LYS A 63 16.94 3.90 -3.15
C LYS A 63 17.83 4.84 -3.98
N ASP A 64 18.67 4.28 -4.84
CA ASP A 64 19.59 5.06 -5.68
C ASP A 64 18.89 5.78 -6.84
N ALA A 65 17.67 5.38 -7.20
CA ALA A 65 16.89 6.01 -8.25
C ALA A 65 16.10 7.23 -7.73
N LEU A 66 15.89 7.33 -6.41
CA LEU A 66 15.16 8.44 -5.81
C LEU A 66 16.11 9.61 -5.53
N LEU A 67 15.79 10.77 -6.11
CA LEU A 67 16.53 12.02 -5.87
C LEU A 67 15.99 12.83 -4.68
N VAL A 68 14.95 12.32 -4.03
CA VAL A 68 14.29 12.93 -2.88
C VAL A 68 14.69 12.19 -1.60
N THR A 69 14.88 12.94 -0.52
CA THR A 69 15.20 12.37 0.79
C THR A 69 13.99 11.68 1.41
N ASP A 70 14.22 10.89 2.46
CA ASP A 70 13.14 10.29 3.25
C ASP A 70 12.19 11.34 3.85
N GLU A 71 12.73 12.49 4.29
CA GLU A 71 11.96 13.61 4.83
C GLU A 71 11.10 14.30 3.76
N GLU A 72 11.67 14.52 2.56
CA GLU A 72 10.93 15.11 1.43
C GLU A 72 9.78 14.21 0.98
N ARG A 73 9.99 12.88 0.97
CA ARG A 73 8.91 11.93 0.68
C ARG A 73 7.84 11.95 1.76
N LEU A 74 8.24 11.85 3.03
CA LEU A 74 7.31 11.82 4.17
C LEU A 74 6.39 13.04 4.21
N PHE A 75 6.83 14.19 3.71
CA PHE A 75 5.98 15.39 3.59
C PHE A 75 4.80 15.20 2.63
N GLU A 76 4.93 14.40 1.57
CA GLU A 76 3.86 14.11 0.60
C GLU A 76 3.11 12.79 0.85
N GLU A 77 3.61 11.95 1.73
CA GLU A 77 2.86 10.78 2.19
C GLU A 77 1.73 11.21 3.15
N ASP A 78 0.74 10.35 3.29
CA ASP A 78 -0.38 10.51 4.23
C ASP A 78 -0.25 9.49 5.39
N PRO A 79 0.77 9.63 6.28
CA PRO A 79 1.01 8.66 7.34
C PRO A 79 -0.20 8.53 8.26
N HIS A 80 -0.41 7.33 8.78
CA HIS A 80 -1.52 6.95 9.67
C HIS A 80 -2.89 6.85 9.00
N THR A 81 -3.04 7.13 7.70
CA THR A 81 -4.31 6.86 6.99
C THR A 81 -4.68 5.37 7.01
N GLY A 82 -3.70 4.48 7.14
CA GLY A 82 -3.89 3.06 7.38
C GLY A 82 -4.62 2.77 8.70
N GLU A 83 -4.41 3.56 9.76
CA GLU A 83 -5.14 3.39 11.03
C GLU A 83 -6.64 3.65 10.86
N ILE A 84 -7.00 4.59 9.98
CA ILE A 84 -8.39 4.88 9.61
C ILE A 84 -8.94 3.72 8.76
N ALA A 85 -8.22 3.32 7.71
CA ALA A 85 -8.65 2.28 6.78
C ALA A 85 -8.89 0.91 7.45
N ARG A 86 -8.11 0.56 8.48
CA ARG A 86 -8.25 -0.69 9.25
C ARG A 86 -9.63 -0.87 9.90
N ASN A 87 -10.40 0.21 10.09
CA ASN A 87 -11.75 0.14 10.66
C ASN A 87 -12.82 -0.31 9.66
N PHE A 88 -12.48 -0.46 8.38
CA PHE A 88 -13.41 -0.84 7.33
C PHE A 88 -13.39 -2.36 7.07
N ALA A 89 -14.54 -2.90 6.64
CA ALA A 89 -14.71 -4.35 6.45
C ALA A 89 -13.81 -4.91 5.34
N ILE A 90 -13.50 -4.10 4.33
CA ILE A 90 -12.51 -4.37 3.29
C ILE A 90 -11.53 -3.20 3.30
N SER A 91 -10.26 -3.48 3.58
CA SER A 91 -9.19 -2.48 3.60
C SER A 91 -7.98 -2.94 2.79
N LEU A 92 -7.34 -1.98 2.12
CA LEU A 92 -6.03 -2.14 1.48
C LEU A 92 -5.13 -0.99 1.93
N ILE A 93 -3.96 -1.31 2.47
CA ILE A 93 -3.02 -0.35 3.06
C ILE A 93 -1.68 -0.58 2.40
N VAL A 94 -1.18 0.44 1.72
CA VAL A 94 0.10 0.38 1.01
C VAL A 94 1.22 0.80 1.96
N HIS A 95 2.30 0.02 1.96
CA HIS A 95 3.48 0.24 2.80
C HIS A 95 4.63 0.88 2.02
N ASP A 96 4.66 0.68 0.70
CA ASP A 96 5.63 1.30 -0.20
C ASP A 96 5.29 2.79 -0.41
N SER A 97 6.33 3.62 -0.52
CA SER A 97 6.21 5.06 -0.77
C SER A 97 5.59 5.34 -2.13
N ARG A 98 4.78 6.39 -2.23
CA ARG A 98 4.17 6.83 -3.51
C ARG A 98 5.21 7.18 -4.58
N TYR A 99 6.43 7.49 -4.17
CA TYR A 99 7.56 7.75 -5.05
C TYR A 99 8.10 6.51 -5.78
N THR A 100 7.68 5.31 -5.35
CA THR A 100 7.99 4.06 -6.05
C THR A 100 6.89 3.63 -7.03
N GLY A 101 5.77 4.37 -7.06
CA GLY A 101 4.60 4.10 -7.88
C GLY A 101 3.33 4.62 -7.22
N ASP A 102 2.87 5.81 -7.62
CA ASP A 102 1.65 6.41 -7.06
C ASP A 102 0.39 5.74 -7.62
N LEU A 103 -0.32 5.00 -6.76
CA LEU A 103 -1.56 4.30 -7.13
C LEU A 103 -2.77 5.23 -7.38
N ASN A 104 -2.64 6.53 -7.09
CA ASN A 104 -3.64 7.56 -7.43
C ASN A 104 -3.40 8.17 -8.82
N ARG A 105 -2.54 7.54 -9.63
CA ARG A 105 -2.17 7.98 -10.99
C ARG A 105 -2.28 6.81 -11.96
N THR A 106 -2.29 7.12 -13.25
CA THR A 106 -2.23 6.10 -14.29
C THR A 106 -0.82 5.50 -14.33
N PRO A 107 -0.63 4.29 -14.90
CA PRO A 107 0.70 3.69 -15.04
C PRO A 107 1.73 4.58 -15.76
N GLU A 108 1.28 5.43 -16.68
CA GLU A 108 2.15 6.35 -17.43
C GLU A 108 2.58 7.57 -16.60
N ALA A 109 1.95 7.81 -15.46
CA ALA A 109 2.14 9.01 -14.63
C ALA A 109 2.35 8.69 -13.14
N CYS A 110 2.50 7.41 -12.77
CA CYS A 110 2.68 6.98 -11.38
C CYS A 110 4.12 7.12 -10.89
N ILE A 111 5.07 7.33 -11.80
CA ILE A 111 6.44 7.71 -11.50
C ILE A 111 6.61 9.18 -11.87
N TYR A 112 7.20 9.95 -10.95
CA TYR A 112 7.33 11.39 -11.08
C TYR A 112 8.56 11.77 -11.90
N ASP A 113 8.39 12.71 -12.85
CA ASP A 113 9.47 13.37 -13.60
C ASP A 113 9.91 14.69 -12.96
N GLU A 114 9.09 15.27 -12.09
CA GLU A 114 9.45 16.36 -11.17
C GLU A 114 8.69 16.23 -9.84
N ALA A 115 9.35 16.51 -8.72
CA ALA A 115 8.71 16.72 -7.41
C ALA A 115 9.33 17.94 -6.74
N TRP A 116 8.54 18.76 -6.04
CA TRP A 116 9.03 19.96 -5.33
C TRP A 116 9.80 20.98 -6.17
N GLY A 117 9.48 21.12 -7.46
CA GLY A 117 10.21 22.02 -8.37
C GLY A 117 11.64 21.57 -8.66
N LYS A 118 12.01 20.35 -8.27
CA LYS A 118 13.24 19.66 -8.66
C LYS A 118 12.92 18.71 -9.81
N LYS A 119 13.59 18.93 -10.95
CA LYS A 119 13.56 18.01 -12.10
C LYS A 119 14.26 16.70 -11.75
N TYR A 120 13.63 15.56 -12.03
CA TYR A 120 14.35 14.29 -12.06
C TYR A 120 15.23 14.26 -13.30
N GLY A 121 16.52 14.00 -13.09
CA GLY A 121 17.53 14.00 -14.13
C GLY A 121 17.47 12.72 -14.96
N GLY A 122 17.03 12.87 -16.22
CA GLY A 122 17.63 12.18 -17.36
C GLY A 122 17.01 10.85 -17.78
N GLY A 123 16.09 10.95 -18.74
CA GLY A 123 15.84 10.04 -19.87
C GLY A 123 16.36 8.59 -19.81
N HIS A 124 15.43 7.67 -20.03
CA HIS A 124 15.72 6.56 -20.94
C HIS A 124 15.64 7.02 -22.39
#